data_AF-A0A957UJS6-F1
#
_entry.id   AF-A0A957UJS6-F1
#
_cell.length_a   1.000
_cell.length_b   1.000
_cell.length_c   1.000
_cell.angle_alpha   90.00
_cell.angle_beta   90.00
_cell.angle_gamma   90.00
#
_symmetry.space_group_name_H-M   'P 1'
#
loop_
_entity.id
_entity.type
_entity.pdbx_description
1 polymer ?
#
loop_
_entity_poly.entity_id
_entity_poly.type
_entity_poly.pdbx_seq_one_letter_code
_entity_poly.pdbx_strand_id
1 'polypeptide(L)'
;MLDTILNQETPSLAMLLEQFDGVIQTLADVEKLNAFILNLAVRGLLVSQDISDEPASMLMEWIVVENEELIEGGILKKPKPLPSIDAEEIKFPLPSSWQWERLGMLGITQTGSTPSKKRPDFFGSDIPFLKPADIQPEGIDYENEGLSYDGLERGRLIRADSALMVCIG
;
A
#
# COMPACT_ATOMS: atom_id res chain seq x y z
N MET A 1 12.64 -17.76 -22.76
CA MET A 1 11.22 -17.94 -22.35
C MET A 1 10.66 -16.69 -21.68
N LEU A 2 11.52 -15.86 -21.03
CA LEU A 2 11.18 -14.49 -20.61
C LEU A 2 11.05 -13.50 -21.80
N ASP A 3 11.76 -13.74 -22.90
CA ASP A 3 11.70 -12.88 -24.09
C ASP A 3 10.36 -12.93 -24.84
N THR A 4 9.53 -13.96 -24.58
CA THR A 4 8.27 -14.16 -25.32
C THR A 4 7.11 -13.36 -24.72
N ILE A 5 7.17 -12.99 -23.43
CA ILE A 5 6.15 -12.15 -22.78
C ILE A 5 6.44 -10.65 -23.01
N LEU A 6 7.70 -10.29 -23.30
CA LEU A 6 8.12 -8.93 -23.64
C LEU A 6 7.76 -8.49 -25.07
N ASN A 7 7.32 -9.42 -25.93
CA ASN A 7 7.03 -9.17 -27.36
C ASN A 7 5.58 -8.75 -27.67
N GLN A 8 4.77 -8.45 -26.66
CA GLN A 8 3.60 -7.60 -26.90
C GLN A 8 4.09 -6.18 -26.75
N GLU A 9 4.36 -5.50 -27.86
CA GLU A 9 4.65 -4.07 -27.89
C GLU A 9 3.52 -3.35 -27.16
N THR A 10 3.76 -3.04 -25.89
CA THR A 10 2.84 -2.18 -25.14
C THR A 10 3.01 -0.81 -25.76
N PRO A 11 1.94 -0.21 -26.32
CA PRO A 11 2.05 1.10 -26.95
C PRO A 11 2.69 2.07 -25.94
N SER A 12 3.65 2.87 -26.39
CA SER A 12 4.31 3.83 -25.50
C SER A 12 3.42 5.04 -25.26
N LEU A 13 3.70 5.81 -24.20
CA LEU A 13 3.03 7.09 -23.98
C LEU A 13 3.16 8.03 -25.19
N ALA A 14 4.31 8.01 -25.87
CA ALA A 14 4.55 8.80 -27.07
C ALA A 14 3.60 8.40 -28.22
N MET A 15 3.45 7.10 -28.49
CA MET A 15 2.53 6.60 -29.52
C MET A 15 1.07 6.98 -29.24
N LEU A 16 0.67 6.91 -27.97
CA LEU A 16 -0.66 7.35 -27.55
C LEU A 16 -0.88 8.85 -27.81
N LEU A 17 0.09 9.69 -27.44
CA LEU A 17 -0.02 11.14 -27.64
C LEU A 17 -0.07 11.52 -29.12
N GLU A 18 0.68 10.82 -29.98
CA GLU A 18 0.66 11.04 -31.43
C GLU A 18 -0.66 10.65 -32.09
N GLN A 19 -1.34 9.62 -31.57
CA GLN A 19 -2.58 9.09 -32.16
C GLN A 19 -3.83 9.36 -31.30
N PHE A 20 -3.74 10.27 -30.33
CA PHE A 20 -4.75 10.46 -29.30
C PHE A 20 -6.16 10.67 -29.88
N ASP A 21 -6.27 11.57 -30.87
CA ASP A 21 -7.54 11.92 -31.53
C ASP A 21 -8.15 10.74 -32.32
N GLY A 22 -7.32 9.81 -32.78
CA GLY A 22 -7.76 8.64 -33.55
C GLY A 22 -8.15 7.45 -32.69
N VAL A 23 -7.58 7.33 -31.50
CA VAL A 23 -7.72 6.17 -30.61
C VAL A 23 -8.89 6.32 -29.65
N ILE A 24 -9.24 7.55 -29.25
CA ILE A 24 -10.31 7.82 -28.29
C ILE A 24 -11.55 8.34 -29.00
N GLN A 25 -12.41 7.43 -29.43
CA GLN A 25 -13.64 7.80 -30.17
C GLN A 25 -14.92 7.54 -29.36
N THR A 26 -14.84 6.72 -28.31
CA THR A 26 -16.00 6.31 -27.51
C THR A 26 -15.71 6.40 -26.01
N LEU A 27 -16.76 6.37 -25.18
CA LEU A 27 -16.62 6.28 -23.71
C LEU A 27 -15.85 5.03 -23.28
N ALA A 28 -16.01 3.91 -23.98
CA ALA A 28 -15.26 2.69 -23.68
C ALA A 28 -13.75 2.84 -23.94
N ASP A 29 -13.36 3.73 -24.85
CA ASP A 29 -11.94 4.01 -25.11
C ASP A 29 -11.32 4.88 -24.01
N VAL A 30 -12.13 5.73 -23.35
CA VAL A 30 -11.71 6.47 -22.15
C VAL A 30 -11.38 5.53 -20.99
N GLU A 31 -12.17 4.46 -20.79
CA GLU A 31 -11.88 3.45 -19.77
C GLU A 31 -10.56 2.71 -20.05
N LYS A 32 -10.31 2.34 -21.30
CA LYS A 32 -9.05 1.71 -21.72
C LYS A 32 -7.86 2.65 -21.54
N LEU A 33 -8.03 3.93 -21.89
CA LEU A 33 -7.02 4.96 -21.69
C LEU A 33 -6.67 5.11 -20.20
N ASN A 34 -7.68 5.19 -19.33
CA ASN A 34 -7.45 5.29 -17.89
C ASN A 34 -6.70 4.07 -17.35
N ALA A 35 -7.08 2.86 -17.78
CA ALA A 35 -6.39 1.64 -17.41
C ALA A 35 -4.93 1.62 -17.90
N PHE A 36 -4.68 2.13 -19.12
CA PHE A 36 -3.35 2.23 -19.70
C PHE A 36 -2.48 3.26 -18.96
N ILE A 37 -2.99 4.47 -18.71
CA ILE A 37 -2.30 5.51 -17.92
C ILE A 37 -1.98 4.97 -16.52
N LEU A 38 -2.93 4.31 -15.87
CA LEU A 38 -2.70 3.70 -14.57
C LEU A 38 -1.61 2.62 -14.64
N ASN A 39 -1.60 1.78 -15.68
CA ASN A 39 -0.52 0.81 -15.89
C ASN A 39 0.85 1.46 -16.01
N LEU A 40 0.95 2.57 -16.76
CA LEU A 40 2.20 3.33 -16.85
C LEU A 40 2.58 3.96 -15.51
N ALA A 41 1.61 4.48 -14.76
CA ALA A 41 1.81 5.11 -13.46
C ALA A 41 2.42 4.14 -12.45
N VAL A 42 1.83 2.96 -12.29
CA VAL A 42 2.29 1.95 -11.32
C VAL A 42 3.66 1.35 -11.69
N ARG A 43 4.11 1.57 -12.93
CA ARG A 43 5.43 1.16 -13.43
C ARG A 43 6.45 2.31 -13.42
N GLY A 44 6.07 3.52 -13.00
CA GLY A 44 6.96 4.69 -13.02
C GLY A 44 7.30 5.19 -14.43
N LEU A 45 6.46 4.91 -15.44
CA LEU A 45 6.72 5.22 -16.85
C LEU A 45 5.98 6.47 -17.37
N LEU A 46 5.29 7.20 -16.50
CA LEU A 46 4.58 8.43 -16.89
C LEU A 46 5.51 9.63 -17.06
N VAL A 47 6.69 9.59 -16.46
CA VAL A 47 7.67 10.68 -16.50
C VAL A 47 9.07 10.12 -16.74
N SER A 48 9.92 10.93 -17.35
CA SER A 48 11.35 10.62 -17.46
C SER A 48 11.96 10.51 -16.07
N GLN A 49 12.78 9.48 -15.88
CA GLN A 49 13.47 9.23 -14.61
C GLN A 49 14.72 10.10 -14.54
N ASP A 50 14.94 10.77 -13.41
CA ASP A 50 16.18 11.48 -13.14
C ASP A 50 17.17 10.52 -12.47
N ILE A 51 18.36 10.38 -13.05
CA ILE A 51 19.41 9.51 -12.50
C ILE A 51 20.05 10.10 -11.23
N SER A 52 19.81 11.38 -10.97
CA SER A 52 20.26 12.05 -9.74
C SER A 52 19.27 11.92 -8.58
N ASP A 53 18.06 11.39 -8.83
CA ASP A 53 17.11 11.08 -7.76
C ASP A 53 17.67 10.00 -6.84
N GLU A 54 17.39 10.13 -5.55
CA GLU A 54 17.76 9.12 -4.56
C GLU A 54 17.03 7.81 -4.87
N PRO A 55 17.75 6.68 -5.03
CA PRO A 55 17.10 5.40 -5.29
C PRO A 55 16.42 4.88 -4.02
N ALA A 56 15.33 4.14 -4.19
CA ALA A 56 14.58 3.53 -3.10
C ALA A 56 15.45 2.64 -2.19
N SER A 57 16.58 2.12 -2.68
CA SER A 57 17.55 1.35 -1.89
C SER A 57 18.10 2.15 -0.70
N MET A 58 18.33 3.46 -0.86
CA MET A 58 18.82 4.31 0.24
C MET A 58 17.80 4.41 1.38
N LEU A 59 16.52 4.61 1.04
CA LEU A 59 15.44 4.61 2.03
C LEU A 59 15.38 3.27 2.78
N MET A 60 15.60 2.14 2.11
CA MET A 60 15.59 0.84 2.78
C MET A 60 16.76 0.66 3.74
N GLU A 61 17.95 1.16 3.40
CA GLU A 61 19.08 1.19 4.33
C GLU A 61 18.73 1.99 5.59
N TRP A 62 18.10 3.15 5.45
CA TRP A 62 17.66 3.96 6.59
C TRP A 62 16.60 3.26 7.44
N ILE A 63 15.61 2.62 6.80
CA ILE A 63 14.58 1.85 7.50
C ILE A 63 15.20 0.70 8.31
N VAL A 64 16.22 0.02 7.78
CA VAL A 64 16.92 -1.04 8.52
C VAL A 64 17.58 -0.48 9.76
N VAL A 65 18.36 0.59 9.63
CA VAL A 65 19.07 1.23 10.75
C VAL A 65 18.11 1.74 11.81
N GLU A 66 17.09 2.52 11.42
CA GLU A 66 16.08 3.06 12.34
C GLU A 66 15.34 1.94 13.08
N ASN A 67 14.96 0.87 12.38
CA ASN A 67 14.30 -0.27 13.02
C ASN A 67 15.22 -0.98 14.02
N GLU A 68 16.51 -1.13 13.75
CA GLU A 68 17.48 -1.71 14.69
C GLU A 68 17.55 -0.89 15.97
N GLU A 69 17.68 0.44 15.86
CA GLU A 69 17.69 1.35 17.02
C GLU A 69 16.40 1.25 17.85
N LEU A 70 15.24 1.21 17.19
CA LEU A 70 13.94 1.09 17.85
C LEU A 70 13.73 -0.29 18.50
N ILE A 71 14.33 -1.35 17.96
CA ILE A 71 14.31 -2.69 18.56
C ILE A 71 15.21 -2.74 19.79
N GLU A 72 16.42 -2.16 19.71
CA GLU A 72 17.33 -2.06 20.86
C GLU A 72 16.74 -1.23 21.99
N GLY A 73 16.05 -0.14 21.65
CA GLY A 73 15.29 0.68 22.59
C GLY A 73 14.02 0.03 23.15
N GLY A 74 13.64 -1.16 22.67
CA GLY A 74 12.45 -1.90 23.11
C GLY A 74 11.11 -1.29 22.68
N ILE A 75 11.13 -0.30 21.77
CA ILE A 75 9.94 0.34 21.20
C ILE A 75 9.29 -0.61 20.18
N LEU A 76 10.11 -1.30 19.38
CA LEU A 76 9.67 -2.29 18.41
C LEU A 76 10.04 -3.71 18.85
N LYS A 77 9.18 -4.66 18.51
CA LYS A 77 9.52 -6.07 18.61
C LYS A 77 10.27 -6.49 17.35
N LYS A 78 11.25 -7.38 17.50
CA LYS A 78 11.96 -7.95 16.35
C LYS A 78 10.96 -8.59 15.37
N PRO A 79 10.88 -8.12 14.12
CA PRO A 79 9.96 -8.68 13.15
C PRO A 79 10.39 -10.09 12.75
N LYS A 80 9.43 -10.88 12.25
CA LYS A 80 9.77 -12.15 11.60
C LYS A 80 10.45 -11.83 10.27
N PRO A 81 11.49 -12.60 9.88
CA PRO A 81 12.08 -12.49 8.55
C PRO A 81 10.99 -12.62 7.48
N LEU A 82 10.98 -11.70 6.53
CA LEU A 82 10.11 -11.77 5.35
C LEU A 82 10.81 -12.59 4.26
N PRO A 83 10.06 -13.30 3.40
CA PRO A 83 10.64 -14.01 2.28
C PRO A 83 11.25 -13.01 1.28
N SER A 84 12.37 -13.40 0.67
CA SER A 84 12.91 -12.72 -0.50
C SER A 84 11.87 -12.62 -1.61
N ILE A 85 12.03 -11.65 -2.50
CA ILE A 85 11.22 -11.54 -3.71
C ILE A 85 11.85 -12.43 -4.77
N ASP A 86 11.11 -13.45 -5.20
CA ASP A 86 11.60 -14.38 -6.21
C ASP A 86 11.44 -13.79 -7.62
N ALA A 87 12.28 -14.23 -8.57
CA ALA A 87 12.28 -13.70 -9.94
C ALA A 87 10.93 -13.91 -10.64
N GLU A 88 10.20 -14.97 -10.29
CA GLU A 88 8.88 -15.31 -10.81
C GLU A 88 7.78 -14.34 -10.33
N GLU A 89 7.99 -13.62 -9.23
CA GLU A 89 7.05 -12.62 -8.70
C GLU A 89 7.18 -11.27 -9.40
N ILE A 90 8.32 -11.02 -10.07
CA ILE A 90 8.60 -9.77 -10.78
C ILE A 90 7.80 -9.76 -12.09
N LYS A 91 6.68 -9.04 -12.09
CA LYS A 91 5.76 -8.97 -13.24
C LYS A 91 6.24 -8.05 -14.35
N PHE A 92 7.09 -7.07 -14.03
CA PHE A 92 7.59 -6.07 -14.96
C PHE A 92 8.89 -5.43 -14.45
N PRO A 93 9.73 -4.89 -15.36
CA PRO A 93 10.89 -4.10 -14.98
C PRO A 93 10.47 -2.76 -14.38
N LEU A 94 11.24 -2.30 -13.40
CA LEU A 94 11.09 -0.99 -12.76
C LEU A 94 12.16 -0.02 -13.27
N PRO A 95 11.94 1.30 -13.14
CA PRO A 95 12.99 2.30 -13.16
C PRO A 95 14.17 1.93 -12.26
N SER A 96 15.38 2.38 -12.62
CA SER A 96 16.60 2.10 -11.84
C SER A 96 16.59 2.74 -10.44
N SER A 97 15.81 3.81 -10.24
CA SER A 97 15.61 4.47 -8.95
C SER A 97 14.56 3.75 -8.07
N TRP A 98 13.79 2.82 -8.64
CA TRP A 98 12.75 2.06 -7.94
C TRP A 98 13.25 0.66 -7.60
N GLN A 99 12.62 0.03 -6.62
CA GLN A 99 12.86 -1.38 -6.32
C GLN A 99 11.58 -2.07 -5.87
N TRP A 100 11.52 -3.38 -6.09
CA TRP A 100 10.50 -4.22 -5.50
C TRP A 100 10.84 -4.47 -4.04
N GLU A 101 9.84 -4.35 -3.16
CA GLU A 101 10.01 -4.59 -1.73
C GLU A 101 8.75 -5.21 -1.12
N ARG A 102 8.89 -5.93 0.01
CA ARG A 102 7.73 -6.43 0.76
C ARG A 102 7.10 -5.29 1.55
N LEU A 103 5.77 -5.15 1.51
CA LEU A 103 5.05 -4.11 2.26
C LEU A 103 5.39 -4.10 3.76
N GLY A 104 5.60 -5.27 4.36
CA GLY A 104 5.99 -5.40 5.77
C GLY A 104 7.40 -4.88 6.10
N MET A 105 8.24 -4.60 5.09
CA MET A 105 9.51 -3.90 5.31
C MET A 105 9.32 -2.39 5.49
N LEU A 106 8.29 -1.81 4.87
CA LEU A 106 8.03 -0.36 4.92
C LEU A 106 7.38 0.08 6.24
N GLY A 107 6.77 -0.84 6.98
CA GLY A 107 6.14 -0.54 8.24
C GLY A 107 5.36 -1.70 8.85
N ILE A 108 4.75 -1.42 10.00
CA ILE A 108 4.00 -2.41 10.76
C ILE A 108 2.60 -2.57 10.15
N THR A 109 2.33 -3.75 9.60
CA THR A 109 0.99 -4.13 9.17
C THR A 109 0.32 -5.00 10.22
N GLN A 110 -0.93 -4.71 10.56
CA GLN A 110 -1.73 -5.54 11.45
C GLN A 110 -3.20 -5.56 11.05
N THR A 111 -3.91 -6.64 11.39
CA THR A 111 -5.37 -6.70 11.27
C THR A 111 -6.04 -6.26 12.56
N GLY A 112 -7.31 -5.85 12.46
CA GLY A 112 -8.14 -5.57 13.62
C GLY A 112 -8.49 -6.83 14.43
N SER A 113 -9.01 -6.61 15.64
CA SER A 113 -9.63 -7.64 16.48
C SER A 113 -10.88 -7.08 17.14
N THR A 114 -11.89 -7.94 17.31
CA THR A 114 -13.16 -7.56 17.92
C THR A 114 -13.26 -8.17 19.33
N PRO A 115 -13.37 -7.35 20.39
CA PRO A 115 -13.65 -7.84 21.73
C PRO A 115 -14.99 -8.62 21.78
N SER A 116 -15.13 -9.49 22.78
CA SER A 116 -16.34 -10.31 22.92
C SER A 116 -17.57 -9.44 23.18
N LYS A 117 -18.56 -9.47 22.28
CA LYS A 117 -19.87 -8.78 22.47
C LYS A 117 -20.68 -9.29 23.66
N LYS A 118 -20.30 -10.43 24.26
CA LYS A 118 -20.90 -10.93 25.50
C LYS A 118 -20.44 -10.19 26.75
N ARG A 119 -19.45 -9.30 26.62
CA ARG A 119 -18.90 -8.45 27.68
C ARG A 119 -19.18 -6.99 27.34
N PRO A 120 -20.37 -6.46 27.71
CA PRO A 120 -20.74 -5.07 27.41
C PRO A 120 -19.76 -4.06 28.00
N ASP A 121 -19.09 -4.42 29.08
CA ASP A 121 -18.05 -3.64 29.75
C ASP A 121 -16.78 -3.42 28.90
N PHE A 122 -16.58 -4.16 27.81
CA PHE A 122 -15.53 -3.88 26.82
C PHE A 122 -15.88 -2.75 25.86
N PHE A 123 -17.13 -2.31 25.83
CA PHE A 123 -17.61 -1.25 24.94
C PHE A 123 -17.88 0.01 25.76
N GLY A 124 -17.57 1.17 25.18
CA GLY A 124 -17.57 2.44 25.89
C GLY A 124 -17.32 3.62 24.96
N SER A 125 -16.71 4.68 25.48
CA SER A 125 -16.38 5.90 24.73
C SER A 125 -14.94 6.36 24.92
N ASP A 126 -14.08 5.51 25.50
CA ASP A 126 -12.70 5.87 25.81
C ASP A 126 -11.82 5.92 24.55
N ILE A 127 -12.02 4.96 23.64
CA ILE A 127 -11.24 4.82 22.39
C ILE A 127 -12.18 4.49 21.24
N PRO A 128 -12.12 5.19 20.08
CA PRO A 128 -12.92 4.83 18.90
C PRO A 128 -12.69 3.39 18.44
N PHE A 129 -13.78 2.67 18.18
CA PHE A 129 -13.76 1.29 17.68
C PHE A 129 -14.18 1.24 16.21
N LEU A 130 -13.19 1.39 15.33
CA LEU A 130 -13.43 1.47 13.89
C LEU A 130 -13.80 0.12 13.28
N LYS A 131 -14.92 0.09 12.56
CA LYS A 131 -15.42 -1.00 11.73
C LYS A 131 -15.33 -0.61 10.25
N PRO A 132 -15.44 -1.58 9.33
CA PRO A 132 -15.44 -1.30 7.89
C PRO A 132 -16.46 -0.23 7.45
N ALA A 133 -17.65 -0.20 8.07
CA ALA A 133 -18.69 0.78 7.76
C ALA A 133 -18.34 2.22 8.19
N ASP A 134 -17.33 2.37 9.04
CA ASP A 134 -16.87 3.66 9.54
C ASP A 134 -15.81 4.28 8.62
N ILE A 135 -15.33 3.55 7.61
CA ILE A 135 -14.35 4.03 6.63
C ILE A 135 -15.09 4.37 5.33
N GLN A 136 -15.23 5.66 5.04
CA GLN A 136 -16.03 6.19 3.94
C GLN A 136 -15.14 7.00 2.97
N PRO A 137 -15.56 7.20 1.71
CA PRO A 137 -14.82 8.03 0.75
C PRO A 137 -14.52 9.46 1.25
N GLU A 138 -15.42 10.02 2.04
CA GLU A 138 -15.34 11.37 2.63
C GLU A 138 -14.48 11.45 3.90
N GLY A 139 -14.16 10.31 4.52
CA GLY A 139 -13.39 10.26 5.76
C GLY A 139 -13.73 9.07 6.64
N ILE A 140 -13.30 9.16 7.90
CA ILE A 140 -13.51 8.12 8.91
C ILE A 140 -14.49 8.65 9.97
N ASP A 141 -15.52 7.86 10.28
CA ASP A 141 -16.43 8.11 11.39
C ASP A 141 -15.84 7.54 12.70
N TYR A 142 -15.39 8.44 13.57
CA TYR A 142 -14.82 8.07 14.88
C TYR A 142 -15.87 8.01 15.99
N GLU A 143 -17.13 8.38 15.72
CA GLU A 143 -18.17 8.58 16.75
C GLU A 143 -19.18 7.43 16.84
N ASN A 144 -19.16 6.47 15.90
CA ASN A 144 -20.15 5.39 15.84
C ASN A 144 -20.14 4.43 17.05
N GLU A 145 -18.97 3.88 17.41
CA GLU A 145 -18.83 2.95 18.53
C GLU A 145 -17.43 3.08 19.15
N GLY A 146 -17.31 2.86 20.45
CA GLY A 146 -16.04 2.91 21.17
C GLY A 146 -15.78 1.67 22.01
N LEU A 147 -14.51 1.43 22.32
CA LEU A 147 -14.07 0.50 23.34
C LEU A 147 -13.84 1.23 24.67
N SER A 148 -14.02 0.49 25.76
CA SER A 148 -13.45 0.87 27.04
C SER A 148 -11.95 0.55 27.08
N TYR A 149 -11.22 1.03 28.09
CA TYR A 149 -9.82 0.61 28.30
C TYR A 149 -9.66 -0.90 28.49
N ASP A 150 -10.60 -1.56 29.17
CA ASP A 150 -10.61 -3.03 29.30
C ASP A 150 -10.85 -3.72 27.94
N GLY A 151 -11.70 -3.12 27.11
CA GLY A 151 -11.93 -3.58 25.74
C GLY A 151 -10.69 -3.44 24.86
N LEU A 152 -9.92 -2.36 25.05
CA LEU A 152 -8.70 -2.09 24.31
C LEU A 152 -7.65 -3.20 24.48
N GLU A 153 -7.54 -3.83 25.65
CA GLU A 153 -6.64 -4.96 25.87
C GLU A 153 -6.92 -6.16 24.93
N ARG A 154 -8.12 -6.22 24.36
CA ARG A 154 -8.54 -7.23 23.36
C ARG A 154 -8.58 -6.67 21.94
N GLY A 155 -8.52 -5.35 21.79
CA GLY A 155 -8.40 -4.65 20.53
C GLY A 155 -6.94 -4.57 20.03
N ARG A 156 -6.75 -3.87 18.92
CA ARG A 156 -5.42 -3.46 18.47
C ARG A 156 -5.40 -1.95 18.29
N LEU A 157 -4.66 -1.26 19.16
CA LEU A 157 -4.42 0.16 19.02
C LEU A 157 -3.52 0.41 17.81
N ILE A 158 -3.84 1.43 17.03
CA ILE A 158 -2.98 2.00 16.00
C ILE A 158 -2.69 3.46 16.35
N ARG A 159 -1.59 4.00 15.83
CA ARG A 159 -1.23 5.40 16.04
C ARG A 159 -2.01 6.29 15.06
N ALA A 160 -2.12 7.58 15.39
CA ALA A 160 -2.51 8.58 14.42
C ALA A 160 -1.60 8.51 13.18
N ASP A 161 -2.11 8.97 12.04
CA ASP A 161 -1.41 8.97 10.75
C ASP A 161 -1.11 7.56 10.18
N SER A 162 -1.77 6.52 10.71
CA SER A 162 -1.72 5.18 10.12
C SER A 162 -2.65 5.06 8.91
N ALA A 163 -2.27 4.25 7.92
CA ALA A 163 -3.15 3.90 6.81
C ALA A 163 -4.13 2.78 7.22
N LEU A 164 -5.42 2.94 6.92
CA LEU A 164 -6.44 1.93 7.10
C LEU A 164 -6.86 1.35 5.75
N MET A 165 -7.00 0.02 5.69
CA MET A 165 -7.50 -0.68 4.52
C MET A 165 -8.56 -1.68 4.96
N VAL A 166 -9.73 -1.62 4.32
CA VAL A 166 -10.77 -2.64 4.49
C VAL A 166 -10.40 -3.85 3.62
N CYS A 167 -10.27 -5.02 4.25
CA CYS A 167 -9.91 -6.27 3.57
C CYS A 167 -11.13 -7.20 3.35
N ILE A 168 -12.34 -6.64 3.27
CA ILE A 168 -13.56 -7.41 3.02
C ILE A 168 -13.86 -7.33 1.52
N GLY A 169 -13.85 -8.50 0.86
CA GLY A 169 -14.36 -8.69 -0.50
C GLY A 169 -15.84 -9.06 -0.50
#